data_AF-A0A7V3KBD7-F1
#
_entry.id   AF-A0A7V3KBD7-F1
#
_cell.length_a   1.000
_cell.length_b   1.000
_cell.length_c   1.000
_cell.angle_alpha   90.00
_cell.angle_beta   90.00
_cell.angle_gamma   90.00
#
_symmetry.space_group_name_H-M   'P 1'
#
loop_
_entity.id
_entity.type
_entity.pdbx_description
1 polymer ?
#
loop_
_entity_poly.entity_id
_entity_poly.type
_entity_poly.pdbx_seq_one_letter_code
_entity_poly.pdbx_strand_id
1 'polypeptide(L)'
;MKRGFLSGIYCILAFMFLSSLLLINCNGKTDKDSSPEPQTASPSVLSMQKGIILLATQDSASYQKVESAVKGLGGKVTVGVPNETMLVLLPAGKEAKLSAMPEIRLIATQVVDLEKLQGLTEKEKELLRQWNNRLSKTPEPTLTPEPPPPPGDARKRPPINPEDIEVKPPAVLPAGMENGSTFLFEKQRSIAPAPTVAMSGKVSALVIFPESNGKIDQNKEDWTSEQKDYVKSEIIMGMSWWASLAPDAQNLSFVLYVFSDPSLEKTSYEPIKRPASEEGLWIDEIMTKLGYTSGSYFAKVDSLNSWLKADAGADEAFTIFVVNDFNDADNKFPDGYFAYAYLGGPFMVMTYDNDGYGIANMDAVFSHEMGHIFHAYDEYASSGCECTESYNGCQNQNCENACADYVCCIMRGQVDPFTKECVCACTKGQIGWGCLGCGSQGTGCTSGICCNLETGLPKPPYEVCDSSGVEYTCIKGKPKGKCGDDVYERHTGQFCSGLTYDDCSGAIGTGDWVLHQACKRTQVCNALSHTCKKKSFCK
;
A
#
# COMPACT_ATOMS: atom_id res chain seq x y z
N MET A 1 -22.22 -52.75 -31.32
CA MET A 1 -22.91 -53.84 -32.07
C MET A 1 -23.07 -55.02 -31.09
N LYS A 2 -24.30 -55.56 -30.89
CA LYS A 2 -24.68 -56.62 -29.88
C LYS A 2 -24.52 -56.18 -28.39
N ARG A 3 -25.55 -56.14 -27.52
CA ARG A 3 -26.46 -57.18 -26.92
C ARG A 3 -25.69 -58.18 -26.01
N GLY A 4 -26.06 -58.44 -24.74
CA GLY A 4 -27.11 -57.90 -23.83
C GLY A 4 -27.36 -58.81 -22.59
N PHE A 5 -28.40 -58.49 -21.77
CA PHE A 5 -29.07 -59.30 -20.68
C PHE A 5 -28.37 -59.35 -19.29
N LEU A 6 -28.96 -58.72 -18.23
CA LEU A 6 -29.92 -59.21 -17.18
C LEU A 6 -29.23 -59.88 -15.96
N SER A 7 -29.60 -59.72 -14.67
CA SER A 7 -30.91 -59.49 -14.02
C SER A 7 -30.85 -59.00 -12.54
N GLY A 8 -31.96 -58.37 -12.08
CA GLY A 8 -32.50 -58.30 -10.69
C GLY A 8 -31.91 -57.23 -9.73
N ILE A 9 -32.56 -56.15 -9.25
CA ILE A 9 -33.94 -55.68 -8.92
C ILE A 9 -34.61 -56.25 -7.64
N TYR A 10 -35.16 -55.33 -6.82
CA TYR A 10 -36.07 -55.45 -5.64
C TYR A 10 -35.45 -55.82 -4.27
N CYS A 11 -35.89 -55.36 -3.07
CA CYS A 11 -36.63 -54.16 -2.55
C CYS A 11 -36.97 -54.40 -1.03
N ILE A 12 -37.40 -53.47 -0.15
CA ILE A 12 -37.38 -51.98 -0.02
C ILE A 12 -37.83 -51.58 1.43
N LEU A 13 -37.39 -50.43 1.97
CA LEU A 13 -37.95 -49.73 3.18
C LEU A 13 -37.95 -50.52 4.53
N ALA A 14 -38.20 -49.98 5.73
CA ALA A 14 -37.90 -48.69 6.40
C ALA A 14 -38.31 -48.78 7.91
N PHE A 15 -38.25 -47.65 8.66
CA PHE A 15 -38.89 -47.35 9.96
C PHE A 15 -38.27 -47.82 11.32
N MET A 16 -37.60 -46.86 11.97
CA MET A 16 -37.91 -46.24 13.29
C MET A 16 -37.94 -47.00 14.66
N PHE A 17 -37.57 -46.20 15.68
CA PHE A 17 -38.06 -46.07 17.07
C PHE A 17 -37.27 -46.63 18.28
N LEU A 18 -37.23 -45.75 19.30
CA LEU A 18 -36.58 -45.73 20.63
C LEU A 18 -36.63 -46.99 21.51
N SER A 19 -35.59 -47.15 22.34
CA SER A 19 -35.61 -47.23 23.84
C SER A 19 -34.33 -47.92 24.36
N SER A 20 -33.84 -47.85 25.60
CA SER A 20 -33.83 -46.91 26.75
C SER A 20 -33.13 -47.66 27.92
N LEU A 21 -32.16 -47.00 28.58
CA LEU A 21 -31.76 -47.16 30.00
C LEU A 21 -30.93 -48.37 30.52
N LEU A 22 -30.29 -48.10 31.69
CA LEU A 22 -29.67 -48.98 32.71
C LEU A 22 -28.30 -49.60 32.33
N LEU A 23 -27.22 -49.57 33.12
CA LEU A 23 -26.87 -49.11 34.49
C LEU A 23 -25.46 -48.43 34.44
N ILE A 24 -24.81 -47.88 35.48
CA ILE A 24 -24.98 -47.90 36.96
C ILE A 24 -24.53 -46.55 37.57
N ASN A 25 -24.60 -46.37 38.89
CA ASN A 25 -24.13 -45.17 39.64
C ASN A 25 -23.29 -45.60 40.86
N CYS A 26 -22.26 -44.83 41.25
CA CYS A 26 -21.63 -44.90 42.57
C CYS A 26 -21.19 -43.52 43.08
N ASN A 27 -21.64 -43.19 44.29
CA ASN A 27 -21.31 -41.99 45.08
C ASN A 27 -19.79 -41.74 45.20
N GLY A 28 -19.31 -40.52 45.42
CA GLY A 28 -20.00 -39.25 45.69
C GLY A 28 -19.35 -38.48 46.85
N LYS A 29 -19.24 -37.16 46.75
CA LYS A 29 -18.96 -36.25 47.87
C LYS A 29 -19.56 -34.88 47.59
N THR A 30 -20.18 -34.31 48.61
CA THR A 30 -20.88 -33.02 48.58
C THR A 30 -19.91 -31.88 48.85
N ASP A 31 -20.01 -30.80 48.07
CA ASP A 31 -19.75 -29.46 48.58
C ASP A 31 -20.87 -28.51 48.09
N LYS A 32 -21.22 -27.55 48.95
CA LYS A 32 -22.18 -26.47 48.69
C LYS A 32 -21.44 -25.19 48.29
N ASP A 33 -22.21 -24.19 47.86
CA ASP A 33 -21.81 -22.81 47.59
C ASP A 33 -20.89 -22.56 46.40
N SER A 34 -21.53 -22.29 45.25
CA SER A 34 -21.29 -21.04 44.51
C SER A 34 -22.42 -20.82 43.50
N SER A 35 -23.25 -19.79 43.72
CA SER A 35 -24.09 -19.25 42.65
C SER A 35 -23.18 -18.57 41.63
N PRO A 36 -23.25 -18.89 40.32
CA PRO A 36 -22.49 -18.15 39.33
C PRO A 36 -23.05 -16.74 39.22
N GLU A 37 -22.20 -15.77 39.55
CA GLU A 37 -22.43 -14.35 39.28
C GLU A 37 -22.65 -14.15 37.77
N PRO A 38 -23.62 -13.32 37.33
CA PRO A 38 -23.89 -13.18 35.91
C PRO A 38 -22.70 -12.51 35.23
N GLN A 39 -21.96 -13.28 34.43
CA GLN A 39 -20.85 -12.78 33.63
C GLN A 39 -21.37 -11.65 32.75
N THR A 40 -20.95 -10.42 33.06
CA THR A 40 -21.18 -9.25 32.21
C THR A 40 -20.62 -9.56 30.83
N ALA A 41 -21.48 -9.56 29.82
CA ALA A 41 -21.07 -9.84 28.45
C ALA A 41 -19.88 -8.94 28.07
N SER A 42 -18.77 -9.58 27.67
CA SER A 42 -17.64 -8.86 27.08
C SER A 42 -18.16 -7.99 25.94
N PRO A 43 -17.77 -6.70 25.83
CA PRO A 43 -18.22 -5.86 24.73
C PRO A 43 -17.89 -6.54 23.41
N SER A 44 -18.92 -6.81 22.60
CA SER A 44 -18.75 -7.46 21.32
C SER A 44 -17.84 -6.59 20.45
N VAL A 45 -16.64 -7.09 20.13
CA VAL A 45 -15.82 -6.52 19.06
C VAL A 45 -16.69 -6.57 17.80
N LEU A 46 -17.13 -5.40 17.33
CA LEU A 46 -17.96 -5.33 16.13
C LEU A 46 -17.10 -5.80 14.95
N SER A 47 -17.53 -6.87 14.28
CA SER A 47 -16.86 -7.35 13.08
C SER A 47 -16.91 -6.28 12.00
N MET A 48 -15.75 -5.93 11.45
CA MET A 48 -15.64 -5.08 10.27
C MET A 48 -16.08 -5.86 9.03
N GLN A 49 -16.82 -5.21 8.15
CA GLN A 49 -17.21 -5.71 6.83
C GLN A 49 -16.67 -4.78 5.74
N LYS A 50 -16.25 -5.34 4.60
CA LYS A 50 -15.96 -4.54 3.39
C LYS A 50 -17.27 -3.90 2.91
N GLY A 51 -17.20 -2.70 2.32
CA GLY A 51 -18.32 -2.05 1.66
C GLY A 51 -17.88 -1.13 0.53
N ILE A 52 -18.80 -0.87 -0.39
CA ILE A 52 -18.70 0.14 -1.45
C ILE A 52 -19.77 1.21 -1.23
N ILE A 53 -19.40 2.48 -1.46
CA ILE A 53 -20.27 3.64 -1.41
C ILE A 53 -20.17 4.37 -2.75
N LEU A 54 -21.31 4.56 -3.43
CA LEU A 54 -21.42 5.46 -4.57
C LEU A 54 -21.95 6.81 -4.09
N LEU A 55 -21.30 7.90 -4.50
CA LEU A 55 -21.70 9.25 -4.12
C LEU A 55 -22.85 9.75 -5.00
N ALA A 56 -23.76 10.53 -4.41
CA ALA A 56 -24.89 11.14 -5.11
C ALA A 56 -24.51 12.43 -5.86
N THR A 57 -23.40 13.06 -5.46
CA THR A 57 -22.88 14.30 -6.05
C THR A 57 -21.38 14.20 -6.30
N GLN A 58 -20.92 14.92 -7.31
CA GLN A 58 -19.53 14.93 -7.76
C GLN A 58 -18.76 16.13 -7.17
N ASP A 59 -18.85 16.33 -5.85
CA ASP A 59 -18.22 17.46 -5.16
C ASP A 59 -17.41 17.03 -3.92
N SER A 60 -16.32 17.76 -3.68
CA SER A 60 -15.32 17.44 -2.67
C SER A 60 -15.86 17.55 -1.24
N ALA A 61 -16.84 18.43 -1.00
CA ALA A 61 -17.44 18.63 0.33
C ALA A 61 -18.33 17.43 0.71
N SER A 62 -19.10 16.90 -0.24
CA SER A 62 -19.89 15.68 -0.07
C SER A 62 -19.01 14.45 0.15
N TYR A 63 -17.90 14.32 -0.60
CA TYR A 63 -16.87 13.30 -0.35
C TYR A 63 -16.33 13.41 1.10
N GLN A 64 -15.84 14.58 1.52
CA GLN A 64 -15.29 14.77 2.87
C GLN A 64 -16.31 14.51 3.98
N LYS A 65 -17.59 14.86 3.76
CA LYS A 65 -18.68 14.61 4.70
C LYS A 65 -18.97 13.11 4.85
N VAL A 66 -19.00 12.36 3.76
CA VAL A 66 -19.18 10.90 3.78
C VAL A 66 -17.98 10.20 4.42
N GLU A 67 -16.76 10.58 4.08
CA GLU A 67 -15.54 10.05 4.71
C GLU A 67 -15.55 10.30 6.24
N SER A 68 -15.94 11.52 6.65
CA SER A 68 -16.06 11.88 8.07
C SER A 68 -17.14 11.07 8.78
N ALA A 69 -18.27 10.77 8.11
CA ALA A 69 -19.32 9.93 8.66
C ALA A 69 -18.88 8.46 8.80
N VAL A 70 -18.17 7.90 7.83
CA VAL A 70 -17.56 6.56 7.90
C VAL A 70 -16.62 6.49 9.11
N LYS A 71 -15.68 7.43 9.25
CA LYS A 71 -14.76 7.51 10.39
C LYS A 71 -15.48 7.67 11.73
N GLY A 72 -16.49 8.54 11.79
CA GLY A 72 -17.32 8.78 12.99
C GLY A 72 -18.16 7.57 13.43
N LEU A 73 -18.37 6.58 12.55
CA LEU A 73 -19.03 5.32 12.85
C LEU A 73 -18.06 4.20 13.29
N GLY A 74 -16.76 4.49 13.38
CA GLY A 74 -15.70 3.50 13.61
C GLY A 74 -15.26 2.76 12.34
N GLY A 75 -15.62 3.29 11.16
CA GLY A 75 -15.16 2.78 9.87
C GLY A 75 -13.86 3.42 9.39
N LYS A 76 -13.31 2.88 8.30
CA LYS A 76 -12.13 3.37 7.58
C LYS A 76 -12.42 3.38 6.08
N VAL A 77 -12.01 4.43 5.38
CA VAL A 77 -11.95 4.40 3.89
C VAL A 77 -10.64 3.71 3.50
N THR A 78 -10.73 2.66 2.70
CA THR A 78 -9.56 1.91 2.20
C THR A 78 -9.12 2.38 0.82
N VAL A 79 -10.07 2.71 -0.06
CA VAL A 79 -9.80 3.36 -1.36
C VAL A 79 -10.82 4.45 -1.57
N GLY A 80 -10.38 5.67 -1.88
CA GLY A 80 -11.22 6.79 -2.24
C GLY A 80 -11.02 7.19 -3.70
N VAL A 81 -12.11 7.41 -4.42
CA VAL A 81 -12.08 8.13 -5.70
C VAL A 81 -12.90 9.41 -5.48
N PRO A 82 -12.24 10.57 -5.30
CA PRO A 82 -12.92 11.83 -5.07
C PRO A 82 -14.01 12.08 -6.10
N ASN A 83 -15.15 12.59 -5.64
CA ASN A 83 -16.33 12.87 -6.44
C ASN A 83 -17.02 11.65 -7.09
N GLU A 84 -16.59 10.41 -6.82
CA GLU A 84 -17.18 9.21 -7.44
C GLU A 84 -17.59 8.13 -6.41
N THR A 85 -16.63 7.57 -5.67
CA THR A 85 -16.84 6.33 -4.89
C THR A 85 -15.89 6.21 -3.71
N MET A 86 -16.24 5.35 -2.75
CA MET A 86 -15.34 4.89 -1.70
C MET A 86 -15.49 3.39 -1.47
N LEU A 87 -14.37 2.69 -1.33
CA LEU A 87 -14.31 1.39 -0.67
C LEU A 87 -13.98 1.61 0.80
N VAL A 88 -14.69 0.90 1.67
CA VAL A 88 -14.65 1.10 3.12
C VAL A 88 -14.57 -0.23 3.88
N LEU A 89 -13.97 -0.17 5.06
CA LEU A 89 -14.20 -1.12 6.15
C LEU A 89 -15.16 -0.47 7.14
N LEU A 90 -16.29 -1.09 7.40
CA LEU A 90 -17.35 -0.54 8.25
C LEU A 90 -17.74 -1.55 9.33
N PRO A 91 -18.00 -1.15 10.60
CA PRO A 91 -18.56 -2.08 11.57
C PRO A 91 -19.95 -2.58 11.13
N ALA A 92 -20.25 -3.86 11.40
CA ALA A 92 -21.54 -4.45 11.04
C ALA A 92 -22.74 -3.67 11.63
N GLY A 93 -23.79 -3.47 10.82
CA GLY A 93 -25.02 -2.79 11.25
C GLY A 93 -24.94 -1.26 11.27
N LYS A 94 -23.92 -0.65 10.64
CA LYS A 94 -23.77 0.82 10.54
C LYS A 94 -24.19 1.37 9.17
N GLU A 95 -24.31 0.52 8.16
CA GLU A 95 -24.68 0.88 6.79
C GLU A 95 -25.99 1.67 6.70
N ALA A 96 -26.99 1.31 7.52
CA ALA A 96 -28.28 2.01 7.60
C ALA A 96 -28.19 3.50 8.04
N LYS A 97 -27.09 3.91 8.70
CA LYS A 97 -26.83 5.31 9.05
C LYS A 97 -26.23 6.10 7.89
N LEU A 98 -25.43 5.43 7.06
CA LEU A 98 -24.83 6.02 5.87
C LEU A 98 -25.86 6.12 4.74
N SER A 99 -26.70 5.09 4.53
CA SER A 99 -27.78 5.13 3.53
C SER A 99 -28.86 6.20 3.76
N ALA A 100 -28.85 6.87 4.91
CA ALA A 100 -29.72 8.01 5.22
C ALA A 100 -29.09 9.38 4.84
N MET A 101 -27.83 9.41 4.40
CA MET A 101 -27.15 10.63 3.98
C MET A 101 -27.53 10.97 2.53
N PRO A 102 -27.97 12.20 2.24
CA PRO A 102 -28.31 12.61 0.86
C PRO A 102 -27.09 12.66 -0.06
N GLU A 103 -25.88 12.68 0.49
CA GLU A 103 -24.62 12.58 -0.26
C GLU A 103 -24.31 11.16 -0.77
N ILE A 104 -25.03 10.14 -0.29
CA ILE A 104 -24.81 8.73 -0.67
C ILE A 104 -25.93 8.27 -1.58
N ARG A 105 -25.56 7.83 -2.79
CA ARG A 105 -26.48 7.24 -3.75
C ARG A 105 -26.77 5.77 -3.43
N LEU A 106 -25.72 5.03 -3.11
CA LEU A 106 -25.77 3.61 -2.81
C LEU A 106 -24.70 3.30 -1.77
N ILE A 107 -25.04 2.42 -0.83
CA ILE A 107 -24.06 1.71 -0.01
C ILE A 107 -24.38 0.22 -0.08
N ALA A 108 -23.36 -0.60 -0.33
CA ALA A 108 -23.48 -2.05 -0.35
C ALA A 108 -22.31 -2.69 0.41
N THR A 109 -22.61 -3.67 1.27
CA THR A 109 -21.62 -4.50 1.97
C THR A 109 -21.71 -5.97 1.57
N GLN A 110 -22.49 -6.24 0.51
CA GLN A 110 -22.83 -7.54 -0.04
C GLN A 110 -22.90 -7.44 -1.57
N VAL A 111 -23.07 -8.58 -2.25
CA VAL A 111 -23.31 -8.63 -3.70
C VAL A 111 -24.58 -7.88 -4.07
N VAL A 112 -24.50 -7.07 -5.12
CA VAL A 112 -25.55 -6.16 -5.59
C VAL A 112 -26.21 -6.72 -6.85
N ASP A 113 -27.54 -6.86 -6.82
CA ASP A 113 -28.32 -7.23 -7.99
C ASP A 113 -28.51 -6.00 -8.90
N LEU A 114 -27.68 -5.90 -9.95
CA LEU A 114 -27.62 -4.74 -10.84
C LEU A 114 -28.91 -4.52 -11.63
N GLU A 115 -29.64 -5.59 -11.96
CA GLU A 115 -30.92 -5.52 -12.69
C GLU A 115 -32.04 -4.87 -11.85
N LYS A 116 -31.88 -4.83 -10.53
CA LYS A 116 -32.81 -4.15 -9.61
C LYS A 116 -32.46 -2.67 -9.37
N LEU A 117 -31.27 -2.20 -9.77
CA LEU A 117 -30.83 -0.83 -9.54
C LEU A 117 -31.13 0.07 -10.74
N GLN A 118 -31.99 1.06 -10.55
CA GLN A 118 -32.38 1.99 -11.60
C GLN A 118 -31.50 3.24 -11.65
N GLY A 119 -31.29 3.74 -12.88
CA GLY A 119 -30.63 5.01 -13.13
C GLY A 119 -29.12 5.04 -12.89
N LEU A 120 -28.47 3.90 -12.60
CA LEU A 120 -27.00 3.81 -12.58
C LEU A 120 -26.44 4.03 -13.99
N THR A 121 -25.34 4.77 -14.06
CA THR A 121 -24.47 4.88 -15.23
C THR A 121 -23.75 3.54 -15.48
N GLU A 122 -23.27 3.31 -16.71
CA GLU A 122 -22.49 2.08 -17.00
C GLU A 122 -21.21 1.99 -16.18
N LYS A 123 -20.57 3.13 -15.90
CA LYS A 123 -19.44 3.26 -14.97
C LYS A 123 -19.77 2.75 -13.56
N GLU A 124 -20.89 3.21 -12.99
CA GLU A 124 -21.33 2.74 -11.66
C GLU A 124 -21.65 1.24 -11.68
N LYS A 125 -22.26 0.73 -12.76
CA LYS A 125 -22.52 -0.70 -12.93
C LYS A 125 -21.24 -1.52 -13.07
N GLU A 126 -20.23 -1.00 -13.76
CA GLU A 126 -18.94 -1.69 -13.94
C GLU A 126 -18.20 -1.82 -12.62
N LEU A 127 -18.05 -0.72 -11.88
CA LEU A 127 -17.46 -0.76 -10.56
C LEU A 127 -18.21 -1.71 -9.61
N LEU A 128 -19.55 -1.80 -9.74
CA LEU A 128 -20.35 -2.77 -8.97
C LEU A 128 -20.24 -4.21 -9.49
N ARG A 129 -19.95 -4.45 -10.79
CA ARG A 129 -19.60 -5.79 -11.29
C ARG A 129 -18.28 -6.26 -10.67
N GLN A 130 -17.26 -5.41 -10.66
CA GLN A 130 -15.97 -5.74 -10.05
C GLN A 130 -16.07 -5.96 -8.55
N TRP A 131 -16.82 -5.12 -7.84
CA TRP A 131 -17.20 -5.34 -6.45
C TRP A 131 -17.88 -6.71 -6.23
N ASN A 132 -18.84 -7.08 -7.08
CA ASN A 132 -19.54 -8.35 -7.00
C ASN A 132 -18.62 -9.55 -7.27
N ASN A 133 -17.72 -9.46 -8.26
CA ASN A 133 -16.75 -10.50 -8.60
C ASN A 133 -15.81 -10.75 -7.41
N ARG A 134 -15.21 -9.67 -6.88
CA ARG A 134 -14.28 -9.73 -5.74
C ARG A 134 -14.95 -10.22 -4.45
N LEU A 135 -16.20 -9.81 -4.16
CA LEU A 135 -16.96 -10.36 -3.02
C LEU A 135 -17.32 -11.85 -3.18
N SER A 136 -17.75 -12.24 -4.38
CA SER A 136 -18.18 -13.61 -4.66
C SER A 136 -17.00 -14.59 -4.79
N LYS A 137 -15.77 -14.07 -4.89
CA LYS A 137 -14.60 -14.78 -5.39
C LYS A 137 -14.93 -15.50 -6.70
N THR A 138 -15.63 -14.79 -7.59
CA THR A 138 -15.87 -15.25 -8.96
C THR A 138 -14.50 -15.53 -9.58
N PRO A 139 -14.26 -16.72 -10.16
CA PRO A 139 -13.03 -16.95 -10.89
C PRO A 139 -12.97 -15.98 -12.08
N GLU A 140 -11.97 -15.11 -12.08
CA GLU A 140 -11.63 -14.35 -13.28
C GLU A 140 -11.21 -15.31 -14.41
N PRO A 141 -11.20 -14.85 -15.68
CA PRO A 141 -10.79 -15.70 -16.80
C PRO A 141 -9.40 -16.29 -16.55
N THR A 142 -9.34 -17.60 -16.31
CA THR A 142 -8.08 -18.31 -16.05
C THR A 142 -7.28 -18.43 -17.34
N LEU A 143 -6.04 -17.95 -17.30
CA LEU A 143 -5.16 -17.87 -18.46
C LEU A 143 -4.55 -19.25 -18.74
N THR A 144 -4.65 -19.74 -19.98
CA THR A 144 -4.18 -21.09 -20.33
C THR A 144 -3.45 -21.14 -21.69
N PRO A 145 -2.10 -21.16 -21.71
CA PRO A 145 -1.21 -20.92 -20.58
C PRO A 145 -1.27 -19.46 -20.12
N GLU A 146 -0.92 -19.22 -18.86
CA GLU A 146 -0.70 -17.89 -18.33
C GLU A 146 0.65 -17.34 -18.84
N PRO A 147 0.69 -16.13 -19.43
CA PRO A 147 1.96 -15.51 -19.80
C PRO A 147 2.75 -15.13 -18.54
N PRO A 148 4.07 -15.41 -18.50
CA PRO A 148 4.93 -14.93 -17.43
C PRO A 148 5.03 -13.40 -17.48
N PRO A 149 5.29 -12.73 -16.35
CA PRO A 149 5.65 -11.31 -16.36
C PRO A 149 6.91 -11.05 -17.21
N PRO A 150 7.06 -9.85 -17.79
CA PRO A 150 8.14 -9.54 -18.72
C PRO A 150 9.47 -9.37 -17.94
N PRO A 151 10.52 -10.16 -18.23
CA PRO A 151 11.77 -10.12 -17.47
C PRO A 151 12.37 -8.72 -17.32
N GLY A 152 12.42 -8.21 -16.08
CA GLY A 152 12.93 -6.86 -15.78
C GLY A 152 11.86 -5.77 -15.74
N ASP A 153 10.61 -6.14 -15.47
CA ASP A 153 9.54 -5.30 -14.96
C ASP A 153 9.96 -4.50 -13.71
N ALA A 154 10.73 -5.08 -12.78
CA ALA A 154 11.38 -4.36 -11.68
C ALA A 154 12.55 -3.44 -12.14
N ARG A 155 12.23 -2.29 -12.76
CA ARG A 155 13.23 -1.39 -13.33
C ARG A 155 13.99 -0.57 -12.28
N LYS A 156 15.30 -0.42 -12.46
CA LYS A 156 16.14 0.47 -11.62
C LYS A 156 15.93 1.93 -12.01
N ARG A 157 15.40 2.72 -11.08
CA ARG A 157 15.21 4.17 -11.20
C ARG A 157 16.56 4.88 -11.42
N PRO A 158 16.73 5.69 -12.48
CA PRO A 158 17.94 6.49 -12.67
C PRO A 158 18.12 7.54 -11.56
N PRO A 159 19.35 7.95 -11.23
CA PRO A 159 19.58 9.05 -10.30
C PRO A 159 19.04 10.36 -10.89
N ILE A 160 18.34 11.14 -10.06
CA ILE A 160 17.82 12.47 -10.39
C ILE A 160 18.49 13.54 -9.53
N ASN A 161 18.53 14.77 -10.02
CA ASN A 161 18.93 15.91 -9.23
C ASN A 161 17.75 16.41 -8.38
N PRO A 162 17.84 16.44 -7.03
CA PRO A 162 16.79 17.00 -6.18
C PRO A 162 16.41 18.46 -6.48
N GLU A 163 17.32 19.24 -7.06
CA GLU A 163 17.04 20.64 -7.43
C GLU A 163 16.13 20.76 -8.66
N ASP A 164 15.94 19.69 -9.43
CA ASP A 164 15.04 19.66 -10.59
C ASP A 164 13.56 19.41 -10.18
N ILE A 165 13.31 19.05 -8.91
CA ILE A 165 11.97 18.67 -8.42
C ILE A 165 11.20 19.93 -7.97
N GLU A 166 10.08 20.22 -8.66
CA GLU A 166 9.24 21.38 -8.42
C GLU A 166 7.91 20.99 -7.74
N VAL A 167 7.72 21.39 -6.47
CA VAL A 167 6.44 21.20 -5.77
C VAL A 167 5.44 22.30 -6.16
N LYS A 168 4.77 22.13 -7.30
CA LYS A 168 3.76 23.05 -7.83
C LYS A 168 2.58 22.30 -8.46
N PRO A 169 1.36 22.88 -8.48
CA PRO A 169 0.24 22.28 -9.17
C PRO A 169 0.48 22.16 -10.68
N PRO A 170 -0.09 21.13 -11.34
CA PRO A 170 -0.12 21.03 -12.79
C PRO A 170 -0.95 22.18 -13.40
N ALA A 171 -0.75 22.44 -14.69
CA ALA A 171 -1.45 23.47 -15.45
C ALA A 171 -2.99 23.36 -15.40
N VAL A 172 -3.50 22.14 -15.22
CA VAL A 172 -4.91 21.80 -14.98
C VAL A 172 -4.94 20.73 -13.90
N LEU A 173 -5.88 20.82 -12.96
CA LEU A 173 -5.99 19.88 -11.84
C LEU A 173 -6.69 18.57 -12.24
N PRO A 174 -6.31 17.42 -11.63
CA PRO A 174 -7.09 16.19 -11.68
C PRO A 174 -8.52 16.38 -11.15
N ALA A 175 -9.44 15.51 -11.56
CA ALA A 175 -10.81 15.51 -11.07
C ALA A 175 -10.85 15.32 -9.54
N GLY A 176 -11.65 16.15 -8.85
CA GLY A 176 -11.77 16.11 -7.39
C GLY A 176 -10.61 16.75 -6.62
N MET A 177 -9.74 17.52 -7.29
CA MET A 177 -8.80 18.43 -6.65
C MET A 177 -9.21 19.89 -6.88
N GLU A 178 -9.13 20.71 -5.83
CA GLU A 178 -9.53 22.12 -5.87
C GLU A 178 -8.32 23.04 -5.69
N ASN A 179 -8.29 24.15 -6.43
CA ASN A 179 -7.21 25.13 -6.37
C ASN A 179 -7.31 25.99 -5.09
N GLY A 180 -7.02 25.37 -3.95
CA GLY A 180 -7.37 25.90 -2.63
C GLY A 180 -6.73 25.21 -1.43
N SER A 181 -6.14 24.02 -1.59
CA SER A 181 -5.37 23.27 -0.57
C SER A 181 -4.03 23.95 -0.23
N THR A 182 -4.12 25.23 0.17
CA THR A 182 -3.00 26.06 0.62
C THR A 182 -2.58 25.66 2.04
N PHE A 183 -2.24 24.38 2.22
CA PHE A 183 -1.41 23.91 3.32
C PHE A 183 -0.02 24.51 3.15
N LEU A 184 0.12 25.74 3.64
CA LEU A 184 1.34 26.50 3.92
C LEU A 184 2.61 25.88 3.28
N PHE A 185 2.86 26.19 2.01
CA PHE A 185 4.04 25.79 1.21
C PHE A 185 5.41 26.23 1.81
N GLU A 186 5.41 26.73 3.04
CA GLU A 186 6.53 27.39 3.71
C GLU A 186 7.38 26.44 4.57
N LYS A 187 7.08 25.13 4.61
CA LYS A 187 7.81 24.22 5.53
C LYS A 187 8.03 22.76 5.12
N GLN A 188 8.56 22.51 3.93
CA GLN A 188 9.31 21.25 3.71
C GLN A 188 10.50 21.34 2.74
N ARG A 189 11.36 22.37 2.92
CA ARG A 189 12.75 22.31 2.43
C ARG A 189 13.59 21.36 3.29
N SER A 190 13.39 20.07 3.09
CA SER A 190 14.37 19.04 3.38
C SER A 190 14.12 17.84 2.48
N ILE A 191 14.59 17.93 1.23
CA ILE A 191 14.83 16.72 0.42
C ILE A 191 16.08 16.05 1.01
N ALA A 192 15.89 15.40 2.16
CA ALA A 192 16.81 14.38 2.64
C ALA A 192 16.78 13.22 1.62
N PRO A 193 17.85 12.38 1.54
CA PRO A 193 17.73 11.11 0.82
C PRO A 193 16.49 10.39 1.31
N ALA A 194 15.71 9.84 0.38
CA ALA A 194 14.36 9.34 0.65
C ALA A 194 14.38 8.45 1.91
N PRO A 195 13.57 8.75 2.94
CA PRO A 195 13.33 7.77 3.99
C PRO A 195 12.79 6.50 3.34
N THR A 196 13.02 5.36 3.99
CA THR A 196 12.50 4.05 3.60
C THR A 196 11.03 4.17 3.16
N VAL A 197 10.78 4.00 1.86
CA VAL A 197 9.45 4.16 1.28
C VAL A 197 8.65 2.93 1.69
N ALA A 198 7.62 3.13 2.51
CA ALA A 198 6.79 2.06 3.06
C ALA A 198 5.36 2.21 2.54
N MET A 199 4.72 1.09 2.17
CA MET A 199 3.33 1.04 1.73
C MET A 199 2.40 1.20 2.94
N SER A 200 2.37 2.40 3.50
CA SER A 200 1.75 2.73 4.79
C SER A 200 1.12 4.12 4.75
N GLY A 201 0.23 4.41 5.69
CA GLY A 201 -0.49 5.67 5.76
C GLY A 201 -1.43 5.88 4.57
N LYS A 202 -1.62 7.14 4.17
CA LYS A 202 -2.39 7.49 2.98
C LYS A 202 -1.46 7.54 1.77
N VAL A 203 -1.74 6.75 0.74
CA VAL A 203 -1.02 6.78 -0.54
C VAL A 203 -1.90 7.40 -1.62
N SER A 204 -1.36 8.36 -2.37
CA SER A 204 -2.06 9.00 -3.49
C SER A 204 -1.58 8.46 -4.83
N ALA A 205 -2.50 8.16 -5.73
CA ALA A 205 -2.19 7.67 -7.06
C ALA A 205 -2.90 8.51 -8.12
N LEU A 206 -2.24 8.72 -9.26
CA LEU A 206 -2.79 9.45 -10.40
C LEU A 206 -2.67 8.60 -11.67
N VAL A 207 -3.79 8.30 -12.32
CA VAL A 207 -3.80 7.63 -13.63
C VAL A 207 -3.75 8.68 -14.73
N ILE A 208 -2.89 8.45 -15.70
CA ILE A 208 -2.82 9.19 -16.96
C ILE A 208 -3.05 8.17 -18.08
N PHE A 209 -3.85 8.55 -19.07
CA PHE A 209 -4.16 7.74 -20.24
C PHE A 209 -3.50 8.32 -21.51
N PRO A 210 -2.18 8.12 -21.75
CA PRO A 210 -1.50 8.54 -22.97
C PRO A 210 -2.28 8.20 -24.24
N GLU A 211 -2.36 9.18 -25.13
CA GLU A 211 -3.37 9.20 -26.18
C GLU A 211 -2.79 9.90 -27.42
N SER A 212 -2.74 9.25 -28.59
CA SER A 212 -2.04 9.80 -29.76
C SER A 212 -2.81 10.93 -30.43
N ASN A 213 -2.10 11.99 -30.84
CA ASN A 213 -2.66 13.06 -31.67
C ASN A 213 -2.31 12.94 -33.17
N GLY A 214 -1.57 11.89 -33.57
CA GLY A 214 -1.22 11.62 -34.97
C GLY A 214 -0.07 12.47 -35.56
N LYS A 215 0.64 13.27 -34.75
CA LYS A 215 1.62 14.28 -35.26
C LYS A 215 2.99 13.72 -35.61
N ILE A 216 3.51 12.73 -34.87
CA ILE A 216 4.78 12.05 -35.18
C ILE A 216 4.48 10.63 -35.62
N ASP A 217 3.83 9.85 -34.76
CA ASP A 217 3.32 8.54 -35.12
C ASP A 217 1.84 8.63 -35.50
N GLN A 218 1.38 7.77 -36.39
CA GLN A 218 -0.04 7.69 -36.73
C GLN A 218 -0.82 7.16 -35.52
N ASN A 219 -1.87 7.88 -35.08
CA ASN A 219 -2.82 7.35 -34.11
C ASN A 219 -3.41 6.02 -34.62
N LYS A 220 -3.37 5.00 -33.76
CA LYS A 220 -3.93 3.66 -33.93
C LYS A 220 -4.96 3.33 -32.86
N GLU A 221 -4.79 3.94 -31.69
CA GLU A 221 -5.61 3.68 -30.52
C GLU A 221 -6.27 4.98 -30.06
N ASP A 222 -7.60 4.98 -29.92
CA ASP A 222 -8.37 6.07 -29.33
C ASP A 222 -9.03 5.55 -28.03
N TRP A 223 -8.78 6.20 -26.90
CA TRP A 223 -9.43 5.84 -25.64
C TRP A 223 -10.92 6.19 -25.64
N THR A 224 -11.77 5.19 -25.39
CA THR A 224 -13.16 5.38 -25.00
C THR A 224 -13.30 5.62 -23.49
N SER A 225 -14.38 6.27 -23.07
CA SER A 225 -14.71 6.40 -21.64
C SER A 225 -14.91 5.05 -20.95
N GLU A 226 -15.46 4.06 -21.67
CA GLU A 226 -15.71 2.73 -21.14
C GLU A 226 -14.39 2.02 -20.80
N GLN A 227 -13.42 2.02 -21.71
CA GLN A 227 -12.06 1.51 -21.47
C GLN A 227 -11.39 2.20 -20.27
N LYS A 228 -11.49 3.53 -20.16
CA LYS A 228 -10.94 4.26 -18.99
C LYS A 228 -11.64 3.88 -17.68
N ASP A 229 -12.95 3.64 -17.71
CA ASP A 229 -13.69 3.24 -16.51
C ASP A 229 -13.41 1.77 -16.11
N TYR A 230 -13.18 0.84 -17.05
CA TYR A 230 -12.67 -0.51 -16.75
C TYR A 230 -11.31 -0.43 -16.05
N VAL A 231 -10.31 0.25 -16.66
CA VAL A 231 -8.97 0.43 -16.08
C VAL A 231 -9.03 1.01 -14.67
N LYS A 232 -9.89 2.01 -14.45
CA LYS A 232 -10.09 2.58 -13.12
C LYS A 232 -10.66 1.55 -12.14
N SER A 233 -11.68 0.78 -12.52
CA SER A 233 -12.26 -0.22 -11.62
C SER A 233 -11.25 -1.28 -11.19
N GLU A 234 -10.40 -1.74 -12.12
CA GLU A 234 -9.30 -2.68 -11.85
C GLU A 234 -8.27 -2.09 -10.89
N ILE A 235 -7.75 -0.88 -11.17
CA ILE A 235 -6.80 -0.19 -10.28
C ILE A 235 -7.41 0.02 -8.87
N ILE A 236 -8.69 0.33 -8.77
CA ILE A 236 -9.40 0.44 -7.48
C ILE A 236 -9.44 -0.92 -6.75
N MET A 237 -9.67 -2.03 -7.46
CA MET A 237 -9.66 -3.37 -6.85
C MET A 237 -8.27 -3.79 -6.38
N GLY A 238 -7.21 -3.54 -7.16
CA GLY A 238 -5.83 -3.84 -6.75
C GLY A 238 -5.35 -3.00 -5.55
N MET A 239 -5.73 -1.72 -5.51
CA MET A 239 -5.53 -0.89 -4.29
C MET A 239 -6.32 -1.43 -3.10
N SER A 240 -7.56 -1.89 -3.31
CA SER A 240 -8.39 -2.48 -2.25
C SER A 240 -7.79 -3.79 -1.73
N TRP A 241 -7.21 -4.59 -2.61
CA TRP A 241 -6.50 -5.83 -2.28
C TRP A 241 -5.35 -5.54 -1.31
N TRP A 242 -4.41 -4.67 -1.69
CA TRP A 242 -3.30 -4.23 -0.83
C TRP A 242 -3.79 -3.65 0.51
N ALA A 243 -4.78 -2.76 0.49
CA ALA A 243 -5.35 -2.16 1.71
C ALA A 243 -6.05 -3.19 2.63
N SER A 244 -6.51 -4.32 2.09
CA SER A 244 -7.16 -5.39 2.86
C SER A 244 -6.19 -6.43 3.44
N LEU A 245 -4.95 -6.49 2.95
CA LEU A 245 -3.89 -7.36 3.44
C LEU A 245 -2.88 -6.65 4.36
N ALA A 246 -2.90 -5.32 4.37
CA ALA A 246 -2.08 -4.49 5.25
C ALA A 246 -2.44 -4.72 6.74
N PRO A 247 -1.45 -4.95 7.62
CA PRO A 247 -1.66 -4.92 9.06
C PRO A 247 -2.24 -3.58 9.52
N ASP A 248 -3.15 -3.58 10.51
CA ASP A 248 -3.82 -2.37 11.01
C ASP A 248 -2.83 -1.25 11.37
N ALA A 249 -1.66 -1.60 11.91
CA ALA A 249 -0.58 -0.68 12.27
C ALA A 249 -0.02 0.13 11.09
N GLN A 250 -0.15 -0.37 9.85
CA GLN A 250 0.24 0.36 8.64
C GLN A 250 -0.74 1.48 8.29
N ASN A 251 -1.97 1.45 8.83
CA ASN A 251 -3.06 2.39 8.55
C ASN A 251 -3.34 2.62 7.05
N LEU A 252 -2.97 1.66 6.18
CA LEU A 252 -2.93 1.86 4.73
C LEU A 252 -4.28 2.25 4.14
N SER A 253 -4.32 3.33 3.37
CA SER A 253 -5.46 3.72 2.54
C SER A 253 -4.99 4.41 1.27
N PHE A 254 -5.81 4.35 0.22
CA PHE A 254 -5.52 4.89 -1.10
C PHE A 254 -6.47 6.01 -1.48
N VAL A 255 -5.98 6.96 -2.28
CA VAL A 255 -6.82 7.89 -3.03
C VAL A 255 -6.38 7.89 -4.50
N LEU A 256 -7.34 7.70 -5.40
CA LEU A 256 -7.11 7.62 -6.85
C LEU A 256 -7.64 8.87 -7.55
N TYR A 257 -6.78 9.50 -8.34
CA TYR A 257 -7.07 10.66 -9.16
C TYR A 257 -6.90 10.34 -10.65
N VAL A 258 -7.62 11.08 -11.50
CA VAL A 258 -7.53 10.99 -12.97
C VAL A 258 -7.78 12.39 -13.54
N PHE A 259 -7.17 12.76 -14.66
CA PHE A 259 -7.51 14.00 -15.35
C PHE A 259 -8.88 13.93 -16.04
N SER A 260 -9.65 15.00 -15.95
CA SER A 260 -10.94 15.14 -16.66
C SER A 260 -10.82 15.84 -18.02
N ASP A 261 -9.64 16.38 -18.35
CA ASP A 261 -9.34 17.04 -19.63
C ASP A 261 -8.45 16.14 -20.50
N PRO A 262 -8.99 15.52 -21.56
CA PRO A 262 -8.23 14.64 -22.45
C PRO A 262 -7.10 15.33 -23.22
N SER A 263 -7.07 16.68 -23.29
CA SER A 263 -6.05 17.41 -24.05
C SER A 263 -4.66 17.36 -23.40
N LEU A 264 -4.61 17.11 -22.09
CA LEU A 264 -3.38 16.98 -21.30
C LEU A 264 -2.68 15.63 -21.54
N GLU A 265 -3.49 14.59 -21.75
CA GLU A 265 -3.05 13.21 -21.96
C GLU A 265 -2.60 12.96 -23.42
N LYS A 266 -2.96 13.88 -24.33
CA LYS A 266 -2.57 13.80 -25.74
C LYS A 266 -1.05 13.90 -25.90
N THR A 267 -0.42 12.98 -26.62
CA THR A 267 0.99 13.00 -27.06
C THR A 267 1.09 12.97 -28.59
N SER A 268 2.24 13.37 -29.13
CA SER A 268 2.58 13.31 -30.55
C SER A 268 2.96 11.91 -31.03
N TYR A 269 3.28 11.00 -30.11
CA TYR A 269 3.64 9.61 -30.36
C TYR A 269 2.43 8.69 -30.20
N GLU A 270 2.55 7.45 -30.69
CA GLU A 270 1.61 6.36 -30.43
C GLU A 270 2.31 5.38 -29.46
N PRO A 271 2.05 5.46 -28.14
CA PRO A 271 2.90 4.82 -27.15
C PRO A 271 3.07 3.31 -27.36
N ILE A 272 1.99 2.60 -27.73
CA ILE A 272 2.05 1.14 -27.97
C ILE A 272 2.89 0.76 -29.20
N LYS A 273 3.13 1.68 -30.14
CA LYS A 273 4.00 1.42 -31.30
C LYS A 273 5.46 1.81 -31.05
N ARG A 274 5.81 2.20 -29.81
CA ARG A 274 7.18 2.49 -29.36
C ARG A 274 7.64 1.42 -28.37
N PRO A 275 8.91 0.97 -28.43
CA PRO A 275 9.48 0.13 -27.37
C PRO A 275 9.27 0.76 -25.99
N ALA A 276 9.04 -0.03 -24.96
CA ALA A 276 8.94 0.44 -23.58
C ALA A 276 10.20 1.19 -23.11
N SER A 277 11.35 0.94 -23.74
CA SER A 277 12.58 1.73 -23.55
C SER A 277 12.53 3.17 -24.11
N GLU A 278 11.57 3.51 -24.98
CA GLU A 278 11.35 4.86 -25.53
C GLU A 278 10.26 5.66 -24.77
N GLU A 279 9.77 5.17 -23.62
CA GLU A 279 8.69 5.80 -22.84
C GLU A 279 8.88 7.29 -22.54
N GLY A 280 10.14 7.71 -22.33
CA GLY A 280 10.51 9.09 -22.09
C GLY A 280 10.12 10.04 -23.23
N LEU A 281 9.85 9.56 -24.44
CA LEU A 281 9.37 10.40 -25.56
C LEU A 281 7.98 10.98 -25.30
N TRP A 282 7.04 10.15 -24.85
CA TRP A 282 5.65 10.56 -24.61
C TRP A 282 5.40 11.00 -23.17
N ILE A 283 6.06 10.38 -22.17
CA ILE A 283 5.99 10.87 -20.78
C ILE A 283 6.50 12.32 -20.71
N ASP A 284 7.67 12.63 -21.28
CA ASP A 284 8.24 13.98 -21.20
C ASP A 284 7.34 15.04 -21.85
N GLU A 285 6.68 14.71 -22.97
CA GLU A 285 5.77 15.60 -23.66
C GLU A 285 4.48 15.86 -22.85
N ILE A 286 3.88 14.82 -22.25
CA ILE A 286 2.70 14.94 -21.38
C ILE A 286 3.06 15.76 -20.14
N MET A 287 4.16 15.43 -19.45
CA MET A 287 4.60 16.17 -18.27
C MET A 287 4.92 17.64 -18.57
N THR A 288 5.47 17.92 -19.75
CA THR A 288 5.71 19.29 -20.23
C THR A 288 4.40 20.05 -20.45
N LYS A 289 3.33 19.40 -20.95
CA LYS A 289 1.98 19.99 -21.07
C LYS A 289 1.31 20.25 -19.72
N LEU A 290 1.55 19.37 -18.74
CA LEU A 290 1.18 19.59 -17.34
C LEU A 290 1.98 20.72 -16.67
N GLY A 291 3.01 21.27 -17.33
CA GLY A 291 3.77 22.44 -16.88
C GLY A 291 5.08 22.09 -16.15
N TYR A 292 5.49 20.83 -16.11
CA TYR A 292 6.76 20.39 -15.53
C TYR A 292 7.84 20.36 -16.61
N THR A 293 8.74 21.33 -16.60
CA THR A 293 9.71 21.57 -17.70
C THR A 293 11.16 21.35 -17.30
N SER A 294 11.43 21.11 -16.02
CA SER A 294 12.77 20.99 -15.43
C SER A 294 13.18 19.52 -15.28
N GLY A 295 14.49 19.26 -15.39
CA GLY A 295 15.06 17.92 -15.24
C GLY A 295 14.66 16.91 -16.32
N SER A 296 14.91 15.63 -16.01
CA SER A 296 14.48 14.47 -16.80
C SER A 296 12.98 14.18 -16.61
N TYR A 297 12.39 13.37 -17.47
CA TYR A 297 10.98 12.96 -17.33
C TYR A 297 10.68 12.29 -15.97
N PHE A 298 11.64 11.57 -15.37
CA PHE A 298 11.55 11.12 -13.98
C PHE A 298 11.36 12.28 -12.99
N ALA A 299 12.23 13.30 -13.04
CA ALA A 299 12.14 14.47 -12.16
C ALA A 299 10.83 15.27 -12.37
N LYS A 300 10.30 15.27 -13.59
CA LYS A 300 8.98 15.85 -13.90
C LYS A 300 7.84 15.06 -13.26
N VAL A 301 7.86 13.73 -13.32
CA VAL A 301 6.87 12.88 -12.63
C VAL A 301 7.03 12.98 -11.10
N ASP A 302 8.25 13.07 -10.58
CA ASP A 302 8.50 13.37 -9.16
C ASP A 302 7.94 14.72 -8.72
N SER A 303 7.99 15.73 -9.58
CA SER A 303 7.41 17.05 -9.33
C SER A 303 5.88 16.96 -9.20
N LEU A 304 5.23 16.24 -10.10
CA LEU A 304 3.80 15.95 -10.06
C LEU A 304 3.43 15.13 -8.81
N ASN A 305 4.14 14.05 -8.51
CA ASN A 305 3.93 13.23 -7.33
C ASN A 305 4.16 14.02 -6.04
N SER A 306 5.17 14.88 -5.97
CA SER A 306 5.47 15.71 -4.79
C SER A 306 4.36 16.72 -4.52
N TRP A 307 3.79 17.32 -5.58
CA TRP A 307 2.59 18.15 -5.45
C TRP A 307 1.36 17.33 -5.06
N LEU A 308 1.11 16.20 -5.72
CA LEU A 308 -0.01 15.29 -5.46
C LEU A 308 -0.01 14.80 -4.00
N LYS A 309 1.16 14.46 -3.48
CA LYS A 309 1.42 14.09 -2.08
C LYS A 309 1.04 15.23 -1.12
N ALA A 310 1.48 16.45 -1.42
CA ALA A 310 1.21 17.63 -0.60
C ALA A 310 -0.28 18.04 -0.62
N ASP A 311 -0.91 18.07 -1.80
CA ASP A 311 -2.31 18.49 -1.98
C ASP A 311 -3.30 17.48 -1.37
N ALA A 312 -3.08 16.18 -1.63
CA ALA A 312 -3.90 15.13 -1.05
C ALA A 312 -3.64 14.91 0.46
N GLY A 313 -2.60 15.52 1.03
CA GLY A 313 -2.15 15.25 2.41
C GLY A 313 -1.79 13.78 2.61
N ALA A 314 -1.04 13.22 1.66
CA ALA A 314 -0.67 11.80 1.61
C ALA A 314 0.76 11.58 2.15
N ASP A 315 0.97 10.39 2.70
CA ASP A 315 2.26 9.90 3.19
C ASP A 315 3.17 9.43 2.04
N GLU A 316 2.61 8.97 0.91
CA GLU A 316 3.33 8.75 -0.36
C GLU A 316 2.48 9.04 -1.60
N ALA A 317 3.13 9.20 -2.77
CA ALA A 317 2.42 9.35 -4.04
C ALA A 317 3.18 8.78 -5.26
N PHE A 318 2.44 8.25 -6.23
CA PHE A 318 2.97 7.75 -7.50
C PHE A 318 2.02 7.99 -8.69
N THR A 319 2.55 7.89 -9.91
CA THR A 319 1.78 8.03 -11.16
C THR A 319 1.67 6.67 -11.87
N ILE A 320 0.56 6.44 -12.56
CA ILE A 320 0.27 5.24 -13.34
C ILE A 320 0.02 5.70 -14.78
N PHE A 321 0.82 5.23 -15.74
CA PHE A 321 0.53 5.43 -17.16
C PHE A 321 -0.10 4.17 -17.71
N VAL A 322 -1.32 4.27 -18.26
CA VAL A 322 -1.96 3.14 -18.96
C VAL A 322 -1.99 3.45 -20.44
N VAL A 323 -1.27 2.65 -21.22
CA VAL A 323 -1.17 2.75 -22.68
C VAL A 323 -2.28 1.93 -23.32
N ASN A 324 -3.01 2.52 -24.25
CA ASN A 324 -4.03 1.79 -25.00
C ASN A 324 -3.34 0.80 -25.96
N ASP A 325 -3.80 -0.43 -25.98
CA ASP A 325 -3.33 -1.50 -26.87
C ASP A 325 -4.51 -2.30 -27.47
N PHE A 326 -5.72 -1.73 -27.42
CA PHE A 326 -6.96 -2.44 -27.76
C PHE A 326 -7.03 -2.95 -29.21
N ASN A 327 -6.36 -2.28 -30.15
CA ASN A 327 -6.21 -2.74 -31.54
C ASN A 327 -4.80 -3.31 -31.83
N ASP A 328 -3.98 -3.57 -30.80
CA ASP A 328 -2.80 -4.42 -30.92
C ASP A 328 -3.16 -5.90 -30.81
N ALA A 329 -2.35 -6.75 -31.43
CA ALA A 329 -2.66 -8.17 -31.62
C ALA A 329 -1.99 -9.09 -30.57
N ASP A 330 -0.98 -8.58 -29.85
CA ASP A 330 -0.29 -9.28 -28.76
C ASP A 330 -0.26 -8.49 -27.44
N ASN A 331 -0.96 -7.34 -27.39
CA ASN A 331 -1.18 -6.52 -26.20
C ASN A 331 0.13 -6.12 -25.48
N LYS A 332 1.17 -5.81 -26.29
CA LYS A 332 2.53 -5.48 -25.84
C LYS A 332 3.13 -4.29 -26.58
N PHE A 333 4.13 -3.68 -25.94
CA PHE A 333 5.11 -2.85 -26.63
C PHE A 333 5.99 -3.69 -27.58
N PRO A 334 6.62 -3.13 -28.62
CA PRO A 334 7.42 -3.86 -29.60
C PRO A 334 8.69 -4.55 -29.05
N ASP A 335 9.11 -4.23 -27.82
CA ASP A 335 10.18 -4.92 -27.08
C ASP A 335 9.66 -6.01 -26.12
N GLY A 336 8.36 -6.34 -26.17
CA GLY A 336 7.73 -7.47 -25.49
C GLY A 336 7.23 -7.19 -24.07
N TYR A 337 7.46 -5.99 -23.53
CA TYR A 337 6.89 -5.55 -22.27
C TYR A 337 5.38 -5.28 -22.44
N PHE A 338 4.63 -5.45 -21.35
CA PHE A 338 3.23 -5.02 -21.24
C PHE A 338 2.98 -4.29 -19.92
N ALA A 339 3.65 -4.68 -18.85
CA ALA A 339 3.72 -3.96 -17.58
C ALA A 339 5.18 -3.82 -17.11
N TYR A 340 5.46 -2.77 -16.35
CA TYR A 340 6.72 -2.58 -15.60
C TYR A 340 6.61 -1.37 -14.65
N ALA A 341 7.47 -1.34 -13.64
CA ALA A 341 7.50 -0.27 -12.65
C ALA A 341 8.93 0.04 -12.18
N TYR A 342 9.14 1.28 -11.76
CA TYR A 342 10.43 1.68 -11.21
C TYR A 342 10.50 1.39 -9.71
N LEU A 343 11.57 0.71 -9.29
CA LEU A 343 11.84 0.38 -7.88
C LEU A 343 11.94 1.66 -7.04
N GLY A 344 10.95 1.89 -6.17
CA GLY A 344 10.80 3.14 -5.41
C GLY A 344 10.13 4.27 -6.17
N GLY A 345 9.33 3.95 -7.19
CA GLY A 345 8.67 4.91 -8.07
C GLY A 345 9.66 5.62 -9.02
N PRO A 346 9.25 6.72 -9.69
CA PRO A 346 8.06 7.52 -9.39
C PRO A 346 6.77 7.08 -10.12
N PHE A 347 6.85 6.10 -11.03
CA PHE A 347 5.70 5.61 -11.77
C PHE A 347 5.82 4.15 -12.19
N MET A 348 4.70 3.62 -12.67
CA MET A 348 4.58 2.38 -13.43
C MET A 348 3.94 2.65 -14.80
N VAL A 349 4.14 1.73 -15.73
CA VAL A 349 3.46 1.71 -17.02
C VAL A 349 2.82 0.33 -17.22
N MET A 350 1.58 0.32 -17.70
CA MET A 350 0.86 -0.89 -18.09
C MET A 350 0.20 -0.66 -19.46
N THR A 351 -0.02 -1.71 -20.24
CA THR A 351 -0.93 -1.65 -21.39
C THR A 351 -2.38 -1.89 -20.93
N TYR A 352 -3.36 -1.73 -21.82
CA TYR A 352 -4.77 -1.84 -21.45
C TYR A 352 -5.19 -3.30 -21.20
N ASP A 353 -4.82 -4.23 -22.10
CA ASP A 353 -5.17 -5.65 -21.96
C ASP A 353 -4.03 -6.50 -21.32
N ASN A 354 -2.80 -5.96 -21.18
CA ASN A 354 -1.67 -6.58 -20.50
C ASN A 354 -1.30 -7.98 -21.03
N ASP A 355 -0.80 -8.09 -22.27
CA ASP A 355 -0.60 -9.39 -22.93
C ASP A 355 -1.90 -10.23 -22.90
N GLY A 356 -1.80 -11.55 -22.82
CA GLY A 356 -2.93 -12.44 -22.58
C GLY A 356 -3.56 -12.38 -21.19
N TYR A 357 -3.26 -11.40 -20.30
CA TYR A 357 -3.99 -11.27 -19.03
C TYR A 357 -5.44 -10.82 -19.26
N GLY A 358 -5.66 -9.91 -20.20
CA GLY A 358 -6.93 -9.24 -20.42
C GLY A 358 -7.26 -8.22 -19.33
N ILE A 359 -8.06 -7.21 -19.69
CA ILE A 359 -8.48 -6.12 -18.80
C ILE A 359 -9.07 -6.62 -17.46
N ALA A 360 -9.79 -7.74 -17.45
CA ALA A 360 -10.40 -8.34 -16.23
C ALA A 360 -9.39 -8.93 -15.22
N ASN A 361 -8.10 -8.96 -15.56
CA ASN A 361 -7.00 -9.36 -14.68
C ASN A 361 -5.97 -8.23 -14.49
N MET A 362 -6.27 -7.00 -14.95
CA MET A 362 -5.37 -5.86 -14.78
C MET A 362 -5.11 -5.58 -13.29
N ASP A 363 -6.06 -5.83 -12.39
CA ASP A 363 -5.83 -5.59 -10.97
C ASP A 363 -4.78 -6.51 -10.33
N ALA A 364 -4.58 -7.73 -10.86
CA ALA A 364 -3.49 -8.61 -10.48
C ALA A 364 -2.12 -8.07 -10.96
N VAL A 365 -2.04 -7.68 -12.23
CA VAL A 365 -0.83 -7.08 -12.83
C VAL A 365 -0.46 -5.78 -12.10
N PHE A 366 -1.43 -4.87 -11.94
CA PHE A 366 -1.28 -3.64 -11.18
C PHE A 366 -0.81 -3.90 -9.74
N SER A 367 -1.33 -4.94 -9.07
CA SER A 367 -0.93 -5.27 -7.70
C SER A 367 0.52 -5.76 -7.61
N HIS A 368 1.00 -6.48 -8.63
CA HIS A 368 2.41 -6.87 -8.78
C HIS A 368 3.30 -5.64 -8.98
N GLU A 369 3.01 -4.82 -9.99
CA GLU A 369 3.76 -3.60 -10.31
C GLU A 369 3.78 -2.60 -9.14
N MET A 370 2.70 -2.53 -8.38
CA MET A 370 2.59 -1.69 -7.18
C MET A 370 3.53 -2.17 -6.06
N GLY A 371 3.91 -3.44 -6.04
CA GLY A 371 4.99 -3.94 -5.20
C GLY A 371 6.32 -3.22 -5.48
N HIS A 372 6.71 -3.09 -6.74
CA HIS A 372 7.95 -2.42 -7.14
C HIS A 372 7.97 -0.92 -6.81
N ILE A 373 6.82 -0.23 -6.92
CA ILE A 373 6.69 1.17 -6.45
C ILE A 373 7.14 1.31 -4.98
N PHE A 374 6.93 0.28 -4.16
CA PHE A 374 7.38 0.18 -2.77
C PHE A 374 8.59 -0.76 -2.58
N HIS A 375 9.47 -0.85 -3.58
CA HIS A 375 10.74 -1.58 -3.57
C HIS A 375 10.65 -3.11 -3.33
N ALA A 376 9.49 -3.74 -3.57
CA ALA A 376 9.46 -5.19 -3.70
C ALA A 376 10.26 -5.62 -4.95
N TYR A 377 10.99 -6.73 -4.84
CA TYR A 377 11.70 -7.35 -5.96
C TYR A 377 10.90 -8.53 -6.51
N ASP A 378 11.16 -8.90 -7.76
CA ASP A 378 10.59 -10.09 -8.38
C ASP A 378 11.01 -11.37 -7.66
N GLU A 379 10.12 -12.35 -7.65
CA GLU A 379 10.37 -13.65 -7.08
C GLU A 379 10.32 -14.77 -8.12
N TYR A 380 9.82 -14.51 -9.33
CA TYR A 380 9.70 -15.51 -10.40
C TYR A 380 11.05 -15.74 -11.11
N ALA A 381 11.38 -16.99 -11.45
CA ALA A 381 12.74 -17.36 -11.89
C ALA A 381 13.25 -16.58 -13.11
N SER A 382 12.39 -16.29 -14.09
CA SER A 382 12.76 -15.63 -15.36
C SER A 382 13.06 -14.13 -15.25
N SER A 383 12.76 -13.47 -14.12
CA SER A 383 13.23 -12.10 -13.84
C SER A 383 14.77 -12.03 -13.70
N GLY A 384 15.39 -13.15 -13.33
CA GLY A 384 16.77 -13.18 -12.88
C GLY A 384 16.95 -12.74 -11.42
N CYS A 385 15.89 -12.77 -10.60
CA CYS A 385 15.92 -12.44 -9.17
C CYS A 385 17.07 -13.12 -8.42
N GLU A 386 17.58 -12.45 -7.38
CA GLU A 386 18.68 -12.95 -6.54
C GLU A 386 18.31 -12.88 -5.06
N CYS A 387 18.65 -13.91 -4.29
CA CYS A 387 18.41 -13.96 -2.83
C CYS A 387 19.06 -12.80 -2.05
N THR A 388 20.04 -12.12 -2.65
CA THR A 388 20.77 -10.99 -2.07
C THR A 388 20.12 -9.63 -2.31
N GLU A 389 19.15 -9.52 -3.22
CA GLU A 389 18.33 -8.31 -3.38
C GLU A 389 17.63 -7.99 -2.07
N SER A 390 17.65 -6.73 -1.65
CA SER A 390 17.24 -6.35 -0.30
C SER A 390 16.79 -4.91 -0.24
N TYR A 391 15.66 -4.69 0.44
CA TYR A 391 15.20 -3.37 0.84
C TYR A 391 14.64 -3.44 2.27
N ASN A 392 14.67 -2.33 3.01
CA ASN A 392 14.34 -2.28 4.44
C ASN A 392 15.08 -3.30 5.33
N GLY A 393 16.26 -3.75 4.88
CA GLY A 393 17.07 -4.79 5.55
C GLY A 393 16.66 -6.22 5.23
N CYS A 394 15.75 -6.42 4.27
CA CYS A 394 14.99 -7.66 4.11
C CYS A 394 15.19 -8.23 2.71
N GLN A 395 15.88 -9.38 2.70
CA GLN A 395 16.34 -10.05 1.49
C GLN A 395 15.22 -10.74 0.73
N ASN A 396 15.41 -10.90 -0.58
CA ASN A 396 14.49 -11.57 -1.49
C ASN A 396 14.56 -13.11 -1.40
N GLN A 397 14.38 -13.65 -0.19
CA GLN A 397 14.61 -15.07 0.08
C GLN A 397 13.53 -16.01 -0.48
N ASN A 398 12.43 -15.48 -1.04
CA ASN A 398 11.38 -16.27 -1.70
C ASN A 398 11.55 -16.35 -3.24
N CYS A 399 12.62 -15.76 -3.78
CA CYS A 399 12.97 -15.86 -5.19
C CYS A 399 13.22 -17.32 -5.62
N GLU A 400 12.67 -17.70 -6.77
CA GLU A 400 12.67 -19.06 -7.28
C GLU A 400 14.07 -19.57 -7.71
N ASN A 401 15.06 -18.68 -7.85
CA ASN A 401 16.45 -19.02 -8.19
C ASN A 401 17.24 -19.59 -6.99
N ALA A 402 16.69 -20.65 -6.38
CA ALA A 402 17.28 -21.45 -5.30
C ALA A 402 17.56 -20.72 -3.97
N CYS A 403 16.65 -19.82 -3.57
CA CYS A 403 16.68 -19.16 -2.27
C CYS A 403 16.07 -20.02 -1.14
N ALA A 404 16.04 -19.50 0.09
CA ALA A 404 15.66 -20.26 1.28
C ALA A 404 14.16 -20.58 1.40
N ASP A 405 13.28 -19.72 0.89
CA ASP A 405 11.83 -19.88 0.96
C ASP A 405 11.25 -20.23 -0.42
N TYR A 406 10.13 -20.96 -0.45
CA TYR A 406 9.34 -21.20 -1.65
C TYR A 406 7.84 -21.20 -1.31
N VAL A 407 7.24 -20.01 -1.30
CA VAL A 407 5.85 -19.75 -0.89
C VAL A 407 5.12 -18.82 -1.87
N CYS A 408 3.79 -18.85 -1.82
CA CYS A 408 2.91 -18.02 -2.64
C CYS A 408 3.14 -16.52 -2.36
N CYS A 409 3.30 -15.71 -3.42
CA CYS A 409 3.44 -14.25 -3.33
C CYS A 409 3.05 -13.58 -4.65
N ILE A 410 2.48 -12.37 -4.56
CA ILE A 410 2.22 -11.51 -5.71
C ILE A 410 3.47 -11.18 -6.53
N MET A 411 4.67 -11.17 -5.93
CA MET A 411 5.93 -10.92 -6.66
C MET A 411 6.38 -12.11 -7.54
N ARG A 412 5.66 -13.23 -7.55
CA ARG A 412 5.82 -14.27 -8.58
C ARG A 412 5.06 -13.95 -9.88
N GLY A 413 4.38 -12.81 -9.91
CA GLY A 413 3.43 -12.46 -10.96
C GLY A 413 2.20 -13.35 -10.94
N GLN A 414 1.52 -13.45 -12.07
CA GLN A 414 0.34 -14.29 -12.29
C GLN A 414 -0.91 -13.85 -11.49
N VAL A 415 -2.08 -14.27 -11.97
CA VAL A 415 -3.40 -14.04 -11.35
C VAL A 415 -3.59 -14.91 -10.11
N ASP A 416 -2.89 -16.04 -10.06
CA ASP A 416 -3.06 -17.08 -9.05
C ASP A 416 -2.68 -16.61 -7.62
N PRO A 417 -1.56 -15.90 -7.38
CA PRO A 417 -1.26 -15.31 -6.07
C PRO A 417 -2.18 -14.16 -5.67
N PHE A 418 -2.65 -13.36 -6.64
CA PHE A 418 -3.63 -12.29 -6.40
C PHE A 418 -4.96 -12.87 -5.91
N THR A 419 -5.50 -13.85 -6.62
CA THR A 419 -6.76 -14.57 -6.28
C THR A 419 -6.69 -15.25 -4.91
N LYS A 420 -5.49 -15.72 -4.52
CA LYS A 420 -5.21 -16.36 -3.23
C LYS A 420 -4.86 -15.37 -2.11
N GLU A 421 -4.88 -14.07 -2.37
CA GLU A 421 -4.57 -13.01 -1.38
C GLU A 421 -3.14 -13.18 -0.78
N CYS A 422 -2.18 -13.59 -1.61
CA CYS A 422 -0.81 -13.95 -1.20
C CYS A 422 0.19 -12.78 -1.23
N VAL A 423 0.76 -12.44 -0.06
CA VAL A 423 2.01 -11.67 0.05
C VAL A 423 2.93 -12.36 1.06
N CYS A 424 4.13 -12.74 0.63
CA CYS A 424 5.12 -13.45 1.45
C CYS A 424 5.77 -12.52 2.50
N ALA A 425 6.54 -13.10 3.43
CA ALA A 425 7.23 -12.32 4.47
C ALA A 425 8.37 -11.43 3.90
N CYS A 426 8.99 -11.82 2.78
CA CYS A 426 10.07 -11.06 2.14
C CYS A 426 9.54 -9.79 1.47
N THR A 427 8.53 -9.91 0.61
CA THR A 427 7.79 -8.76 0.04
C THR A 427 7.21 -7.85 1.11
N LYS A 428 6.54 -8.41 2.15
CA LYS A 428 6.06 -7.62 3.30
C LYS A 428 7.18 -6.82 3.95
N GLY A 429 8.35 -7.42 4.10
CA GLY A 429 9.54 -6.74 4.60
C GLY A 429 9.99 -5.59 3.71
N GLN A 430 10.15 -5.86 2.43
CA GLN A 430 10.55 -4.89 1.41
C GLN A 430 9.59 -3.70 1.38
N ILE A 431 8.27 -3.91 1.29
CA ILE A 431 7.28 -2.80 1.29
C ILE A 431 7.08 -2.11 2.66
N GLY A 432 7.85 -2.48 3.69
CA GLY A 432 7.87 -1.80 4.99
C GLY A 432 6.88 -2.31 6.04
N TRP A 433 6.24 -3.46 5.80
CA TRP A 433 5.30 -4.08 6.76
C TRP A 433 5.97 -4.97 7.82
N GLY A 434 7.29 -5.14 7.74
CA GLY A 434 8.08 -5.97 8.63
C GLY A 434 8.36 -7.37 8.06
N CYS A 435 9.51 -7.93 8.43
CA CYS A 435 10.15 -9.02 7.68
C CYS A 435 10.15 -10.36 8.43
N LEU A 436 9.38 -10.46 9.51
CA LEU A 436 9.32 -11.65 10.36
C LEU A 436 8.84 -12.86 9.55
N GLY A 437 9.74 -13.83 9.40
CA GLY A 437 9.49 -15.09 8.69
C GLY A 437 10.18 -15.22 7.32
N CYS A 438 10.79 -14.15 6.78
CA CYS A 438 11.57 -14.24 5.55
C CYS A 438 12.93 -14.94 5.80
N GLY A 439 13.29 -15.89 4.93
CA GLY A 439 14.58 -16.59 4.90
C GLY A 439 14.84 -17.59 6.03
N SER A 440 13.83 -17.84 6.88
CA SER A 440 13.75 -18.82 7.98
C SER A 440 15.04 -19.32 8.68
N GLN A 441 16.02 -18.44 8.92
CA GLN A 441 16.71 -18.38 10.23
C GLN A 441 16.27 -17.12 10.97
N GLY A 442 15.49 -17.32 12.03
CA GLY A 442 14.84 -16.24 12.76
C GLY A 442 15.80 -15.42 13.62
N THR A 443 16.36 -14.36 13.05
CA THR A 443 16.64 -13.10 13.77
C THR A 443 16.30 -11.92 12.85
N GLY A 444 15.11 -11.32 13.04
CA GLY A 444 14.67 -10.10 12.34
C GLY A 444 15.43 -8.82 12.74
N CYS A 445 16.67 -8.98 13.20
CA CYS A 445 17.62 -7.96 13.62
C CYS A 445 19.01 -8.48 13.21
N THR A 446 19.45 -8.18 12.00
CA THR A 446 20.86 -8.35 11.63
C THR A 446 21.68 -7.26 12.33
N SER A 447 22.93 -7.57 12.68
CA SER A 447 23.82 -6.65 13.41
C SER A 447 24.02 -5.35 12.62
N GLY A 448 23.51 -4.24 13.15
CA GLY A 448 23.67 -2.89 12.56
C GLY A 448 22.38 -2.14 12.26
N ILE A 449 21.20 -2.76 12.37
CA ILE A 449 19.91 -2.08 12.22
C ILE A 449 19.18 -2.05 13.56
N CYS A 450 18.84 -0.85 14.05
CA CYS A 450 17.99 -0.66 15.22
C CYS A 450 16.54 -1.02 14.88
N CYS A 451 16.04 -2.16 15.36
CA CYS A 451 14.63 -2.54 15.25
C CYS A 451 13.91 -2.46 16.60
N ASN A 452 12.59 -2.23 16.57
CA ASN A 452 11.73 -2.45 17.73
C ASN A 452 11.45 -3.96 17.88
N LEU A 453 11.82 -4.56 19.02
CA LEU A 453 11.69 -6.00 19.27
C LEU A 453 10.24 -6.48 19.48
N GLU A 454 9.29 -5.59 19.79
CA GLU A 454 7.87 -5.91 19.92
C GLU A 454 7.11 -5.79 18.59
N THR A 455 7.56 -4.92 17.66
CA THR A 455 6.85 -4.65 16.40
C THR A 455 7.58 -5.12 15.13
N GLY A 456 8.88 -5.45 15.21
CA GLY A 456 9.70 -5.84 14.06
C GLY A 456 10.01 -4.70 13.06
N LEU A 457 9.72 -3.44 13.42
CA LEU A 457 9.91 -2.28 12.54
C LEU A 457 11.31 -1.65 12.74
N PRO A 458 11.95 -1.13 11.68
CA PRO A 458 13.15 -0.28 11.81
C PRO A 458 12.84 1.01 12.56
N LYS A 459 13.76 1.47 13.41
CA LYS A 459 13.69 2.79 14.06
C LYS A 459 14.22 3.89 13.12
N PRO A 460 13.72 5.14 13.24
CA PRO A 460 14.26 6.27 12.49
C PRO A 460 15.73 6.56 12.88
N PRO A 461 16.54 7.14 11.96
CA PRO A 461 18.00 7.11 12.01
C PRO A 461 18.68 8.02 13.07
N TYR A 462 17.97 8.41 14.14
CA TYR A 462 18.47 9.31 15.18
C TYR A 462 18.55 8.71 16.59
N GLU A 463 18.19 7.43 16.77
CA GLU A 463 18.41 6.70 18.03
C GLU A 463 19.62 5.74 17.93
N VAL A 464 20.52 5.80 18.91
CA VAL A 464 21.78 5.04 18.89
C VAL A 464 21.59 3.71 19.65
N CYS A 465 21.73 2.59 18.95
CA CYS A 465 21.89 1.26 19.56
C CYS A 465 23.39 0.93 19.74
N ASP A 466 23.70 0.00 20.64
CA ASP A 466 25.07 -0.53 20.74
C ASP A 466 25.38 -1.55 19.63
N SER A 467 26.65 -1.96 19.54
CA SER A 467 27.17 -2.87 18.51
C SER A 467 26.58 -4.29 18.52
N SER A 468 25.73 -4.65 19.49
CA SER A 468 25.05 -5.94 19.58
C SER A 468 23.58 -5.92 19.13
N GLY A 469 22.98 -4.73 18.95
CA GLY A 469 21.60 -4.59 18.48
C GLY A 469 20.51 -4.97 19.50
N VAL A 470 20.83 -5.03 20.79
CA VAL A 470 19.88 -5.39 21.87
C VAL A 470 19.62 -4.21 22.80
N GLU A 471 18.35 -3.99 23.16
CA GLU A 471 17.95 -2.95 24.12
C GLU A 471 18.15 -3.43 25.58
N TYR A 472 18.78 -2.59 26.41
CA TYR A 472 18.71 -2.73 27.87
C TYR A 472 17.47 -2.03 28.42
N THR A 473 16.39 -2.79 28.67
CA THR A 473 15.19 -2.27 29.33
C THR A 473 15.47 -1.95 30.80
N CYS A 474 15.68 -0.67 31.11
CA CYS A 474 15.95 -0.20 32.47
C CYS A 474 14.66 -0.09 33.30
N ILE A 475 13.98 -1.21 33.55
CA ILE A 475 12.72 -1.25 34.31
C ILE A 475 13.01 -1.04 35.80
N LYS A 476 12.58 0.12 36.32
CA LYS A 476 12.47 0.44 37.76
C LYS A 476 13.71 0.13 38.61
N GLY A 477 14.87 0.63 38.19
CA GLY A 477 15.94 1.03 39.11
C GLY A 477 16.67 -0.07 39.89
N LYS A 478 16.75 -1.31 39.37
CA LYS A 478 17.67 -2.34 39.90
C LYS A 478 18.30 -3.18 38.78
N PRO A 479 19.64 -3.25 38.66
CA PRO A 479 20.30 -4.16 37.75
C PRO A 479 20.27 -5.60 38.30
N LYS A 480 20.11 -6.60 37.43
CA LYS A 480 20.16 -8.02 37.80
C LYS A 480 20.68 -8.89 36.65
N GLY A 481 22.00 -9.07 36.55
CA GLY A 481 22.63 -9.98 35.58
C GLY A 481 24.13 -9.73 35.48
N LYS A 482 24.93 -10.70 35.90
CA LYS A 482 26.40 -10.63 36.04
C LYS A 482 27.10 -10.13 34.77
N CYS A 483 27.89 -9.05 34.89
CA CYS A 483 29.04 -8.88 34.00
C CYS A 483 30.09 -9.93 34.38
N GLY A 484 30.58 -10.67 33.39
CA GLY A 484 31.71 -11.58 33.51
C GLY A 484 32.70 -11.30 32.39
N ASP A 485 33.92 -11.01 32.79
CA ASP A 485 35.19 -11.20 32.08
C ASP A 485 35.45 -10.35 30.81
N ASP A 486 36.26 -9.30 31.03
CA ASP A 486 37.32 -8.76 30.16
C ASP A 486 37.19 -8.83 28.63
N VAL A 487 36.77 -7.70 28.03
CA VAL A 487 37.29 -7.26 26.73
C VAL A 487 37.93 -5.89 26.88
N TYR A 488 39.20 -5.89 27.28
CA TYR A 488 40.09 -4.75 27.08
C TYR A 488 40.52 -4.70 25.60
N GLU A 489 40.14 -3.67 24.85
CA GLU A 489 41.08 -3.14 23.84
C GLU A 489 40.92 -1.64 23.49
N ARG A 490 41.94 -0.88 23.92
CA ARG A 490 42.46 0.40 23.41
C ARG A 490 41.49 1.49 22.93
N HIS A 491 41.14 2.38 23.86
CA HIS A 491 40.92 3.78 23.54
C HIS A 491 42.24 4.54 23.28
N THR A 492 42.29 5.27 22.16
CA THR A 492 43.07 6.50 21.97
C THR A 492 42.21 7.50 21.19
N GLY A 493 41.80 8.67 21.67
CA GLY A 493 41.89 9.22 23.02
C GLY A 493 41.76 10.74 22.98
N GLN A 494 40.71 11.33 23.58
CA GLN A 494 40.68 12.72 24.02
C GLN A 494 39.51 12.94 25.00
N PHE A 495 39.82 13.51 26.17
CA PHE A 495 38.86 13.74 27.25
C PHE A 495 38.18 15.11 27.08
N CYS A 496 36.85 15.16 27.26
CA CYS A 496 36.16 16.41 27.56
C CYS A 496 36.39 16.78 29.04
N SER A 497 37.40 17.60 29.30
CA SER A 497 37.60 18.22 30.61
C SER A 497 36.57 19.34 30.84
N GLY A 498 35.81 19.31 31.94
CA GLY A 498 35.15 20.53 32.43
C GLY A 498 33.74 20.45 33.03
N LEU A 499 33.21 19.28 33.43
CA LEU A 499 31.97 19.19 34.21
C LEU A 499 32.15 18.26 35.41
N THR A 500 31.72 18.71 36.58
CA THR A 500 31.72 17.97 37.84
C THR A 500 30.30 17.63 38.29
N TYR A 501 30.17 16.58 39.10
CA TYR A 501 28.89 15.99 39.52
C TYR A 501 27.93 16.95 40.27
N ASP A 502 28.45 18.08 40.77
CA ASP A 502 27.70 19.01 41.65
C ASP A 502 26.80 20.02 40.92
N ASP A 503 26.84 20.13 39.59
CA ASP A 503 25.98 21.06 38.81
C ASP A 503 24.49 20.65 38.77
N CYS A 504 24.11 19.53 39.39
CA CYS A 504 22.75 18.99 39.41
C CYS A 504 22.25 18.64 40.82
N SER A 505 22.00 19.64 41.68
CA SER A 505 21.23 19.45 42.92
C SER A 505 20.27 20.61 43.20
N GLY A 506 18.96 20.33 43.37
CA GLY A 506 18.02 21.43 43.61
C GLY A 506 16.50 21.23 43.54
N ALA A 507 15.92 20.04 43.77
CA ALA A 507 14.53 19.93 44.27
C ALA A 507 14.21 18.51 44.78
N ILE A 508 13.48 18.43 45.89
CA ILE A 508 13.01 17.19 46.54
C ILE A 508 11.51 17.37 46.84
N GLY A 509 10.66 16.39 46.49
CA GLY A 509 9.31 16.29 47.08
C GLY A 509 8.16 15.95 46.12
N THR A 510 7.65 14.72 46.27
CA THR A 510 6.23 14.29 46.16
C THR A 510 5.23 15.05 45.27
N GLY A 511 4.61 14.34 44.33
CA GLY A 511 3.28 14.68 43.79
C GLY A 511 3.25 15.02 42.30
N ASP A 512 2.08 14.81 41.72
CA ASP A 512 1.72 14.85 40.29
C ASP A 512 2.30 15.98 39.42
N TRP A 513 2.70 15.59 38.20
CA TRP A 513 2.86 16.37 36.95
C TRP A 513 3.27 17.85 37.03
N VAL A 514 4.50 18.16 36.57
CA VAL A 514 4.83 19.48 36.00
C VAL A 514 5.46 19.32 34.61
N LEU A 515 4.77 19.84 33.61
CA LEU A 515 5.20 19.88 32.21
C LEU A 515 6.02 21.15 31.97
N HIS A 516 7.34 21.02 31.73
CA HIS A 516 8.18 22.17 31.40
C HIS A 516 8.27 22.40 29.89
N GLN A 517 7.66 23.50 29.44
CA GLN A 517 7.67 23.95 28.05
C GLN A 517 9.07 24.28 27.52
N ALA A 518 9.22 24.17 26.20
CA ALA A 518 10.44 24.35 25.43
C ALA A 518 11.30 25.59 25.78
N CYS A 519 12.59 25.37 25.99
CA CYS A 519 13.58 26.44 26.06
C CYS A 519 14.21 26.68 24.66
N LYS A 520 13.78 27.75 23.97
CA LYS A 520 14.45 28.22 22.74
C LYS A 520 15.86 28.74 23.04
N ARG A 521 16.92 28.11 22.53
CA ARG A 521 18.22 28.75 22.28
C ARG A 521 18.88 28.22 21.02
N THR A 522 19.04 29.08 20.02
CA THR A 522 19.84 28.84 18.82
C THR A 522 21.33 29.04 19.14
N GLN A 523 22.15 28.03 18.85
CA GLN A 523 23.59 28.19 18.64
C GLN A 523 23.91 27.90 17.18
N VAL A 524 24.75 28.74 16.57
CA VAL A 524 25.30 28.48 15.23
C VAL A 524 26.77 28.10 15.42
N CYS A 525 27.09 26.84 15.18
CA CYS A 525 28.45 26.31 15.23
C CYS A 525 29.11 26.48 13.85
N ASN A 526 30.32 27.02 13.80
CA ASN A 526 31.13 27.02 12.58
C ASN A 526 32.02 25.77 12.56
N ALA A 527 31.76 24.87 11.62
CA ALA A 527 32.42 23.56 11.52
C ALA A 527 33.94 23.65 11.27
N LEU A 528 34.46 24.77 10.73
CA LEU A 528 35.87 24.92 10.37
C LEU A 528 36.75 25.55 11.46
N SER A 529 36.18 26.02 12.58
CA SER A 529 36.96 26.72 13.63
C SER A 529 36.74 26.22 15.05
N HIS A 530 35.93 25.18 15.26
CA HIS A 530 35.64 24.54 16.57
C HIS A 530 35.43 25.53 17.75
N THR A 531 34.77 26.68 17.49
CA THR A 531 34.63 27.76 18.47
C THR A 531 33.21 28.32 18.51
N CYS A 532 32.51 28.08 19.63
CA CYS A 532 31.21 28.69 19.91
C CYS A 532 31.40 30.05 20.59
N LYS A 533 31.01 31.15 19.94
CA LYS A 533 30.99 32.49 20.56
C LYS A 533 29.59 32.88 20.99
N LYS A 534 29.42 33.26 22.26
CA LYS A 534 28.23 33.99 22.74
C LYS A 534 28.15 35.35 22.01
N LYS A 535 27.10 35.59 21.23
CA LYS A 535 26.68 36.96 20.87
C LYS A 535 25.73 37.49 21.93
N SER A 536 26.21 38.45 22.71
CA SER A 536 25.37 39.31 23.55
C SER A 536 24.95 40.54 22.75
N PHE A 537 23.66 40.72 22.51
CA PHE A 537 23.09 42.03 22.18
C PHE A 537 22.45 42.62 23.44
N CYS A 538 22.80 43.87 23.74
CA CYS A 538 22.14 44.67 24.77
C CYS A 538 21.21 45.68 24.09
N LYS A 539 19.95 45.70 24.54
CA LYS A 539 18.82 46.51 24.07
C LYS A 539 18.38 46.25 22.62
#